data_AF-A0A7C5QPN8-F1
#
_entry.id   AF-A0A7C5QPN8-F1
#
_cell.length_a   1.000
_cell.length_b   1.000
_cell.length_c   1.000
_cell.angle_alpha   90.00
_cell.angle_beta   90.00
_cell.angle_gamma   90.00
#
_symmetry.space_group_name_H-M   'P 1'
#
loop_
_entity.id
_entity.type
_entity.pdbx_description
1 polymer ?
#
loop_
_entity_poly.entity_id
_entity_poly.type
_entity_poly.pdbx_seq_one_letter_code
_entity_poly.pdbx_strand_id
1 'polypeptide(L)'
;MSLKVEDFKHELAEALRHYEKYVVCIEKTPDEFLKSLESLTAKAIRAFETRAAGLRHGIALDRHITIILSEADGARPLCGIYFNLYSPYRKK
;
A
#
# COMPACT_ATOMS: atom_id res chain seq x y z
N MET A 1 -2.09 -8.68 -18.96
CA MET A 1 -2.95 -9.32 -17.95
C MET A 1 -3.44 -8.22 -17.02
N SER A 2 -4.73 -8.23 -16.64
CA SER A 2 -5.31 -7.20 -15.75
C SER A 2 -5.13 -7.64 -14.30
N LEU A 3 -4.54 -6.77 -13.48
CA LEU A 3 -4.30 -7.02 -12.05
C LEU A 3 -5.55 -6.74 -11.22
N LYS A 4 -5.76 -7.51 -10.16
CA LYS A 4 -6.86 -7.31 -9.20
C LYS A 4 -6.35 -7.31 -7.76
N VAL A 5 -7.14 -6.76 -6.84
CA VAL A 5 -6.78 -6.69 -5.40
C VAL A 5 -6.56 -8.10 -4.83
N GLU A 6 -7.30 -9.08 -5.33
CA GLU A 6 -7.18 -10.47 -4.89
C GLU A 6 -5.79 -11.08 -5.15
N ASP A 7 -5.04 -10.55 -6.12
CA ASP A 7 -3.70 -11.03 -6.47
C ASP A 7 -2.64 -10.69 -5.38
N PHE A 8 -3.00 -9.83 -4.42
CA PHE A 8 -2.11 -9.29 -3.36
C PHE A 8 -2.60 -9.61 -1.93
N LYS A 9 -3.52 -10.57 -1.76
CA LYS A 9 -4.11 -10.91 -0.46
C LYS A 9 -3.07 -11.27 0.61
N HIS A 10 -1.96 -11.90 0.21
CA HIS A 10 -0.92 -12.30 1.15
C HIS A 10 -0.21 -11.09 1.76
N GLU A 11 0.21 -10.13 0.92
CA GLU A 11 0.84 -8.90 1.38
C GLU A 11 -0.09 -8.05 2.25
N LEU A 12 -1.38 -8.00 1.89
CA LEU A 12 -2.39 -7.31 2.69
C LEU A 12 -2.56 -7.95 4.09
N ALA A 13 -2.55 -9.29 4.16
CA ALA A 13 -2.66 -10.03 5.42
C ALA A 13 -1.43 -9.81 6.32
N GLU A 14 -0.22 -9.87 5.76
CA GLU A 14 1.00 -9.61 6.52
C GLU A 14 1.07 -8.15 7.00
N ALA A 15 0.65 -7.19 6.18
CA ALA A 15 0.53 -5.80 6.60
C ALA A 15 -0.45 -5.64 7.79
N LEU A 16 -1.61 -6.30 7.76
CA LEU A 16 -2.57 -6.28 8.86
C LEU A 16 -1.98 -6.85 10.16
N ARG A 17 -1.22 -7.96 10.07
CA ARG A 17 -0.53 -8.54 11.24
C ARG A 17 0.52 -7.59 11.82
N HIS A 18 1.25 -6.86 10.97
CA HIS A 18 2.21 -5.85 11.41
C HIS A 18 1.53 -4.63 12.03
N TYR A 19 0.36 -4.23 11.53
CA TYR A 19 -0.46 -3.18 12.10
C TYR A 19 -0.83 -3.49 13.55
N GLU A 20 -1.44 -4.65 13.80
CA GLU A 20 -1.85 -5.09 15.14
C GLU A 20 -0.69 -5.15 16.13
N LYS A 21 0.52 -5.49 15.65
CA LYS A 21 1.68 -5.77 16.50
C LYS A 21 2.57 -4.55 16.76
N TYR A 22 2.65 -3.59 15.84
CA TYR A 22 3.72 -2.57 15.88
C TYR A 22 3.31 -1.15 15.46
N VAL A 23 2.13 -0.93 14.88
CA VAL A 23 1.78 0.39 14.32
C VAL A 23 0.52 0.94 14.95
N VAL A 24 0.69 1.89 15.87
CA VAL A 24 -0.42 2.64 16.45
C VAL A 24 -0.85 3.74 15.47
N CYS A 25 -1.74 3.41 14.53
CA CYS A 25 -2.49 4.42 13.82
C CYS A 25 -3.67 4.84 14.71
N ILE A 26 -3.40 5.70 15.71
CA ILE A 26 -4.37 6.09 16.77
C ILE A 26 -5.74 6.50 16.19
N GLU A 27 -5.77 6.97 14.95
CA GLU A 27 -6.97 7.50 14.30
C GLU A 27 -7.73 6.50 13.41
N LYS A 28 -7.32 5.24 13.30
CA LYS A 28 -8.04 4.22 12.50
C LYS A 28 -8.22 2.91 13.25
N THR A 29 -9.41 2.33 13.18
CA THR A 29 -9.65 0.92 13.52
C THR A 29 -9.05 -0.03 12.48
N PRO A 30 -8.86 -1.33 12.77
CA PRO A 30 -8.40 -2.30 11.79
C PRO A 30 -9.23 -2.34 10.50
N ASP A 31 -10.56 -2.22 10.59
CA ASP A 31 -11.45 -2.24 9.43
C ASP A 31 -11.29 -0.99 8.54
N GLU A 32 -11.12 0.18 9.16
CA GLU A 32 -10.84 1.43 8.43
C GLU A 32 -9.45 1.41 7.78
N PHE A 33 -8.49 0.77 8.44
CA PHE A 33 -7.17 0.54 7.91
C PHE A 33 -7.20 -0.39 6.70
N LEU A 34 -7.94 -1.50 6.76
CA LEU A 34 -8.12 -2.42 5.63
C LEU A 34 -8.74 -1.71 4.42
N LYS A 35 -9.81 -0.93 4.62
CA LYS A 35 -10.41 -0.12 3.55
C LYS A 35 -9.41 0.86 2.93
N SER A 36 -8.54 1.44 3.76
CA SER A 36 -7.47 2.33 3.28
C SER A 36 -6.46 1.58 2.42
N LEU A 37 -6.03 0.37 2.84
CA LEU A 37 -5.12 -0.48 2.08
C LEU A 37 -5.71 -0.87 0.71
N GLU A 38 -6.96 -1.33 0.67
CA GLU A 38 -7.62 -1.70 -0.58
C GLU A 38 -7.72 -0.50 -1.54
N SER A 39 -8.14 0.66 -1.02
CA SER A 39 -8.27 1.89 -1.81
C SER A 39 -6.93 2.37 -2.36
N LEU A 40 -5.88 2.39 -1.53
CA LEU A 40 -4.54 2.81 -1.95
C LEU A 40 -3.92 1.81 -2.92
N THR A 41 -4.17 0.51 -2.75
CA THR A 41 -3.67 -0.53 -3.66
C THR A 41 -4.30 -0.35 -5.04
N ALA A 42 -5.63 -0.15 -5.12
CA ALA A 42 -6.30 0.11 -6.39
C ALA A 42 -5.76 1.38 -7.09
N LYS A 43 -5.44 2.44 -6.33
CA LYS A 43 -4.81 3.65 -6.87
C LYS A 43 -3.38 3.38 -7.36
N ALA A 44 -2.59 2.59 -6.63
CA ALA A 44 -1.23 2.23 -7.02
C ALA A 44 -1.23 1.34 -8.28
N ILE A 45 -2.17 0.40 -8.41
CA ILE A 45 -2.40 -0.39 -9.63
C ILE A 45 -2.67 0.54 -10.81
N ARG A 46 -3.66 1.44 -10.67
CA ARG A 46 -3.98 2.40 -11.73
C ARG A 46 -2.75 3.24 -12.12
N ALA A 47 -2.03 3.78 -11.13
CA ALA A 47 -0.83 4.55 -11.37
C ALA A 47 0.26 3.73 -12.07
N PHE A 48 0.40 2.45 -11.73
CA PHE A 48 1.34 1.52 -12.37
C PHE A 48 0.94 1.23 -13.82
N GLU A 49 -0.33 0.91 -14.09
CA GLU A 49 -0.83 0.58 -15.43
C GLU A 49 -0.80 1.78 -16.38
N THR A 50 -1.02 2.99 -15.87
CA THR A 50 -1.04 4.23 -16.67
C THR A 50 0.26 5.03 -16.60
N ARG A 51 1.35 4.44 -16.10
CA ARG A 51 2.62 5.14 -15.95
C ARG A 51 3.23 5.53 -17.30
N ALA A 52 3.92 6.67 -17.34
CA ALA A 52 4.64 7.11 -18.53
C ALA A 52 5.78 6.15 -18.87
N ALA A 53 6.16 6.09 -20.15
CA ALA A 53 7.28 5.28 -20.63
C ALA A 53 8.56 5.61 -19.85
N GLY A 54 9.30 4.57 -19.44
CA GLY A 54 10.51 4.70 -18.63
C GLY A 54 10.29 4.75 -17.11
N LEU A 55 9.05 4.91 -16.64
CA LEU A 55 8.73 4.77 -15.21
C LEU A 55 8.52 3.30 -14.85
N ARG A 56 9.05 2.89 -13.70
CA ARG A 56 9.00 1.50 -13.21
C ARG A 56 8.06 1.30 -12.03
N HIS A 57 7.46 2.37 -11.52
CA HIS A 57 6.69 2.33 -10.28
C HIS A 57 5.32 2.99 -10.40
N GLY A 58 4.33 2.41 -9.73
CA GLY A 58 3.04 3.02 -9.43
C GLY A 58 2.95 3.25 -7.93
N ILE A 59 2.65 4.48 -7.51
CA ILE A 59 2.71 4.88 -6.11
C ILE A 59 1.38 5.50 -5.71
N ALA A 60 0.87 5.09 -4.56
CA ALA A 60 -0.24 5.75 -3.88
C ALA A 60 0.07 5.84 -2.38
N LEU A 61 -0.33 6.94 -1.75
CA LEU A 61 -0.08 7.15 -0.33
C LEU A 61 -1.21 7.95 0.33
N ASP A 62 -1.32 7.79 1.64
CA ASP A 62 -2.02 8.71 2.53
C ASP A 62 -1.08 9.15 3.66
N ARG A 63 -1.65 9.75 4.71
CA ARG A 63 -0.87 10.21 5.87
C ARG A 63 -0.11 9.08 6.58
N HIS A 64 -0.61 7.84 6.54
CA HIS A 64 -0.13 6.72 7.35
C HIS A 64 0.53 5.61 6.55
N ILE A 65 0.23 5.51 5.25
CA ILE A 65 0.65 4.38 4.43
C ILE A 65 1.16 4.89 3.09
N THR A 66 2.22 4.28 2.60
CA THR A 66 2.70 4.41 1.22
C THR A 66 2.72 3.03 0.58
N ILE A 67 2.06 2.86 -0.57
CA ILE A 67 2.06 1.65 -1.39
C ILE A 67 2.81 1.92 -2.68
N ILE A 68 3.78 1.05 -2.98
CA ILE A 68 4.62 1.12 -4.18
C ILE A 68 4.51 -0.21 -4.92
N LEU A 69 4.00 -0.18 -6.15
CA LEU A 69 4.12 -1.28 -7.10
C LEU A 69 5.35 -1.05 -7.97
N SER A 70 6.25 -2.03 -8.02
CA SER A 70 7.51 -1.94 -8.77
C SER A 70 7.56 -3.02 -9.84
N GLU A 71 7.95 -2.62 -11.04
CA GLU A 71 8.23 -3.54 -12.13
C GLU A 71 9.30 -4.57 -11.71
N ALA A 72 9.06 -5.81 -12.10
CA ALA A 72 9.93 -6.95 -11.83
C ALA A 72 9.90 -7.89 -13.04
N ASP A 73 10.88 -8.78 -13.14
CA ASP A 73 11.04 -9.66 -14.31
C ASP A 73 9.94 -10.74 -14.44
N GLY A 74 9.04 -10.84 -13.46
CA GLY A 74 7.92 -11.78 -13.44
C GLY A 74 6.60 -11.21 -13.97
N ALA A 75 5.57 -12.05 -14.03
CA ALA A 75 4.23 -11.68 -14.52
C ALA A 75 3.49 -10.67 -13.60
N ARG A 76 3.97 -10.45 -12.38
CA ARG A 76 3.36 -9.57 -11.37
C ARG A 76 4.41 -8.58 -10.82
N PRO A 77 4.04 -7.31 -10.58
CA PRO A 77 4.93 -6.35 -9.93
C PRO A 77 5.16 -6.68 -8.46
N LEU A 78 6.31 -6.26 -7.91
CA LEU A 78 6.55 -6.29 -6.47
C LEU A 78 5.65 -5.25 -5.79
N CYS A 79 5.02 -5.60 -4.66
CA CYS A 79 4.19 -4.70 -3.87
C CYS A 79 4.86 -4.39 -2.54
N GLY A 80 5.30 -3.15 -2.34
CA GLY A 80 5.82 -2.65 -1.06
C GLY A 80 4.77 -1.83 -0.33
N ILE A 81 4.40 -2.26 0.88
CA ILE A 81 3.49 -1.53 1.78
C ILE A 81 4.32 -0.98 2.94
N TYR A 82 4.46 0.34 2.99
CA TYR A 82 5.24 1.05 4.00
C TYR A 82 4.32 1.79 4.95
N PHE A 83 4.57 1.63 6.25
CA PHE A 83 3.92 2.42 7.28
C PHE A 83 4.70 3.71 7.46
N ASN A 84 4.06 4.83 7.16
CA ASN A 84 4.62 6.14 7.43
C ASN A 84 4.63 6.31 8.95
N LEU A 85 5.82 6.34 9.56
CA LEU A 85 5.98 6.53 11.00
C LEU A 85 5.30 7.85 11.42
N TYR A 86 4.13 7.73 12.02
CA TYR A 86 3.37 8.84 12.58
C TYR A 86 3.66 8.92 14.08
N SER A 87 4.34 9.97 14.50
CA SER A 87 4.49 10.27 15.93
C SER A 87 3.40 11.26 16.36
N PRO A 88 2.47 10.87 17.26
CA PRO A 88 1.46 11.79 17.79
C PRO A 88 2.08 12.91 18.65
N TYR A 89 3.35 12.75 19.03
CA TYR A 89 4.09 13.71 19.85
C TYR A 89 4.76 14.81 19.03
N ARG A 90 4.80 14.68 17.69
CA ARG A 90 5.37 15.69 16.81
C ARG A 90 4.24 16.48 16.16
N LYS A 91 3.79 17.55 16.84
CA LYS A 91 2.91 18.55 16.23
C LYS A 91 3.63 19.21 15.06
N LYS A 92 2.89 19.47 13.97
CA LYS A 92 3.35 20.27 12.83
C LYS A 92 3.64 21.71 13.27
#